data_AF-A0A936EQ56-F1
#
_entry.id   AF-A0A936EQ56-F1
#
_cell.length_a   1.000
_cell.length_b   1.000
_cell.length_c   1.000
_cell.angle_alpha   90.00
_cell.angle_beta   90.00
_cell.angle_gamma   90.00
#
_symmetry.space_group_name_H-M   'P 1'
#
loop_
_entity.id
_entity.type
_entity.pdbx_description
1 polymer ?
#
loop_
_entity_poly.entity_id
_entity_poly.type
_entity_poly.pdbx_seq_one_letter_code
_entity_poly.pdbx_strand_id
1 'polypeptide(L)'
;MNLINGLPVEVSHFQILKKIFKAYKPKPNHMKRMIITLCCFFMLIHATAQDPGYTGPAKIYVKSFWNHIDKLKAGTGTPSTINNAERAIKSVKETDKNYNTAEMEAAVKPWKEKAEKEQGDKKSADSKADDERLYYKNLWAKMVSVYSTGRDIQPGVTGKNYYDRVQELNLPEYQERKKALGEIAPKSYPALIDAMLADYDNYVERSERMKWVVVKAMTDSRNAANPQQKIDLLQHVKYECEAILILSPNNTPFKQKLDEVNKLLGSAAGEAAKFYTSDFHKEHLNSIVWSTKPLVIGKESEMSSVIKKDFKTGDYIYGTAYLGINAKDAMNGNTDLRVRIRVDGATAIWGGDLSYIELPVAVQGKSYIQFALLPDAQWLKDNYAPYLAEENWTLSYLMDELARSGDVSHEITCELIFPTSKIRDVKSKFSLDLGGGSTAIKTLATKLHNELMGSRQLPKAGMSNPALERQMLSVMEKLPGWNEKFNKAIITSSAWSIKKNELTGAILYRYIGVVGTCKNADGTCFTQEFTFRQDYVGGGNYEGTAKYNSYGGKREIGCDKVK
;
A
#
# COMPACT_ATOMS: atom_id res chain seq x y z
N MET A 1 3.08 21.07 -83.34
CA MET A 1 3.53 20.53 -84.66
C MET A 1 3.80 19.05 -84.49
N ASN A 2 3.34 18.09 -85.28
CA ASN A 2 2.37 18.01 -86.38
C ASN A 2 2.40 16.51 -86.78
N LEU A 3 1.27 15.77 -86.88
CA LEU A 3 0.71 15.08 -88.08
C LEU A 3 0.10 13.74 -87.55
N ILE A 4 -1.02 13.14 -87.97
CA ILE A 4 -1.92 13.24 -89.14
C ILE A 4 -3.32 12.69 -88.78
N ASN A 5 -4.30 13.20 -89.53
CA ASN A 5 -5.70 12.83 -89.73
C ASN A 5 -6.07 11.33 -89.90
N GLY A 6 -7.35 11.00 -89.65
CA GLY A 6 -8.15 10.27 -90.65
C GLY A 6 -9.08 9.13 -90.22
N LEU A 7 -10.36 9.46 -89.98
CA LEU A 7 -11.59 8.79 -90.49
C LEU A 7 -12.01 7.36 -89.99
N PRO A 8 -13.31 6.97 -90.16
CA PRO A 8 -14.17 6.42 -89.09
C PRO A 8 -14.68 4.99 -89.38
N VAL A 9 -15.62 4.48 -88.56
CA VAL A 9 -16.92 3.89 -88.99
C VAL A 9 -17.66 3.28 -87.78
N GLU A 10 -18.92 3.70 -87.61
CA GLU A 10 -19.91 3.08 -86.73
C GLU A 10 -20.25 1.64 -87.18
N VAL A 11 -20.27 0.70 -86.23
CA VAL A 11 -21.07 -0.52 -86.35
C VAL A 11 -21.86 -0.69 -85.06
N SER A 12 -23.18 -0.50 -85.17
CA SER A 12 -24.13 -0.75 -84.10
C SER A 12 -24.24 -2.25 -83.79
N HIS A 13 -24.12 -2.60 -82.51
CA HIS A 13 -24.31 -3.96 -81.94
C HIS A 13 -25.64 -4.62 -82.37
N PHE A 14 -26.61 -3.86 -82.90
CA PHE A 14 -27.89 -4.38 -83.38
C PHE A 14 -27.81 -5.24 -84.66
N GLN A 15 -26.77 -5.08 -85.50
CA GLN A 15 -26.63 -5.91 -86.71
C GLN A 15 -26.07 -7.32 -86.45
N ILE A 16 -25.33 -7.50 -85.34
CA ILE A 16 -24.77 -8.81 -84.95
C ILE A 16 -25.88 -9.74 -84.43
N LEU A 17 -26.83 -9.20 -83.65
CA LEU A 17 -27.95 -9.97 -83.10
C LEU A 17 -28.96 -10.44 -84.15
N LYS A 18 -29.19 -9.67 -85.24
CA LYS A 18 -30.05 -10.11 -86.36
C LYS A 18 -29.45 -11.27 -87.16
N LYS A 19 -28.12 -11.38 -87.25
CA LYS A 19 -27.46 -12.52 -87.92
C LYS A 19 -27.54 -13.81 -87.10
N ILE A 20 -27.51 -13.72 -85.77
CA ILE A 20 -27.60 -14.89 -84.87
C ILE A 20 -29.01 -15.49 -84.87
N PHE A 21 -30.07 -14.67 -84.91
CA PHE A 21 -31.45 -15.16 -84.89
C PHE A 21 -31.94 -15.80 -86.19
N LYS A 22 -31.32 -15.50 -87.34
CA LYS A 22 -31.74 -16.06 -88.64
C LYS A 22 -31.22 -17.48 -88.90
N ALA A 23 -30.32 -18.00 -88.06
CA ALA A 23 -29.64 -19.28 -88.27
C ALA A 23 -30.12 -20.44 -87.39
N TYR A 24 -31.13 -20.25 -86.52
CA TYR A 24 -31.55 -21.29 -85.57
C TYR A 24 -32.97 -21.81 -85.85
N LYS A 25 -33.08 -23.02 -86.41
CA LYS A 25 -34.35 -23.79 -86.48
C LYS A 25 -34.31 -24.93 -85.43
N PRO A 26 -34.99 -24.79 -84.28
CA PRO A 26 -34.93 -25.83 -83.25
C PRO A 26 -35.91 -26.99 -83.49
N LYS A 27 -35.44 -28.21 -83.22
CA LYS A 27 -36.20 -29.47 -83.20
C LYS A 27 -37.21 -29.51 -82.03
N PRO A 28 -38.34 -30.25 -82.16
CA PRO A 28 -39.47 -30.20 -81.22
C PRO A 28 -39.18 -30.61 -79.76
N ASN A 29 -38.06 -31.28 -79.48
CA ASN A 29 -37.67 -31.64 -78.11
C ASN A 29 -36.80 -30.61 -77.36
N HIS A 30 -36.41 -29.50 -78.00
CA HIS A 30 -35.73 -28.38 -77.32
C HIS A 30 -36.68 -27.32 -76.75
N MET A 31 -37.95 -27.31 -77.20
CA MET A 31 -38.94 -26.31 -76.78
C MET A 31 -39.43 -26.55 -75.34
N LYS A 32 -39.47 -27.80 -74.86
CA LYS A 32 -39.83 -28.11 -73.46
C LYS A 32 -38.73 -27.75 -72.45
N ARG A 33 -37.44 -27.85 -72.82
CA ARG A 33 -36.34 -27.40 -71.96
C ARG A 33 -36.19 -25.87 -71.96
N MET A 34 -36.45 -25.21 -73.10
CA MET A 34 -36.38 -23.76 -73.18
C MET A 34 -37.55 -23.07 -72.45
N ILE A 35 -38.75 -23.65 -72.43
CA ILE A 35 -39.89 -23.13 -71.65
C ILE A 35 -39.65 -23.28 -70.13
N ILE A 36 -39.02 -24.37 -69.67
CA ILE A 36 -38.67 -24.53 -68.24
C ILE A 36 -37.55 -23.55 -67.84
N THR A 37 -36.54 -23.34 -68.68
CA THR A 37 -35.49 -22.33 -68.40
C THR A 37 -36.03 -20.90 -68.50
N LEU A 38 -36.97 -20.59 -69.39
CA LEU A 38 -37.59 -19.27 -69.48
C LEU A 38 -38.57 -19.01 -68.32
N CYS A 39 -39.29 -20.02 -67.82
CA CYS A 39 -40.12 -19.91 -66.61
C CYS A 39 -39.28 -19.74 -65.33
N CYS A 40 -38.11 -20.39 -65.23
CA CYS A 40 -37.16 -20.12 -64.14
C CYS A 40 -36.48 -18.74 -64.27
N PHE A 41 -36.28 -18.23 -65.47
CA PHE A 41 -35.72 -16.88 -65.69
C PHE A 41 -36.76 -15.76 -65.49
N PHE A 42 -38.05 -16.01 -65.77
CA PHE A 42 -39.13 -15.03 -65.51
C PHE A 42 -39.60 -14.99 -64.04
N MET A 43 -39.38 -16.04 -63.26
CA MET A 43 -39.57 -15.99 -61.79
C MET A 43 -38.38 -15.39 -61.02
N LEU A 44 -37.28 -15.03 -61.70
CA LEU A 44 -36.09 -14.41 -61.09
C LEU A 44 -35.89 -12.94 -61.52
N ILE A 45 -36.77 -12.36 -62.33
CA ILE A 45 -36.69 -10.95 -62.78
C ILE A 45 -37.99 -10.19 -62.42
N HIS A 46 -38.39 -10.29 -61.14
CA HIS A 46 -39.34 -9.37 -60.48
C HIS A 46 -38.81 -8.90 -59.11
N ALA A 47 -37.49 -8.83 -58.92
CA ALA A 47 -36.87 -8.32 -57.69
C ALA A 47 -36.00 -7.08 -57.94
N THR A 48 -36.44 -6.20 -58.85
CA THR A 48 -36.01 -4.80 -58.85
C THR A 48 -37.25 -3.92 -58.76
N ALA A 49 -37.90 -3.96 -57.61
CA ALA A 49 -38.75 -2.88 -57.19
C ALA A 49 -38.30 -2.56 -55.77
N GLN A 50 -38.07 -1.28 -55.49
CA GLN A 50 -38.39 -0.72 -54.18
C GLN A 50 -39.67 -1.39 -53.68
N ASP A 51 -39.89 -1.60 -52.39
CA ASP A 51 -41.19 -2.07 -51.92
C ASP A 51 -42.12 -0.84 -51.83
N PRO A 52 -42.60 -0.25 -52.96
CA PRO A 52 -43.11 1.11 -52.97
C PRO A 52 -44.52 1.13 -52.36
N GLY A 53 -45.11 -0.06 -52.23
CA GLY A 53 -46.39 -0.40 -51.64
C GLY A 53 -46.26 -0.97 -50.24
N TYR A 54 -45.07 -1.04 -49.63
CA TYR A 54 -44.98 -1.39 -48.22
C TYR A 54 -45.68 -0.34 -47.37
N THR A 55 -46.76 -0.76 -46.71
CA THR A 55 -47.57 0.06 -45.82
C THR A 55 -47.46 -0.38 -44.36
N GLY A 56 -46.59 -1.33 -44.05
CA GLY A 56 -46.42 -1.86 -42.70
C GLY A 56 -45.73 -0.90 -41.72
N PRO A 57 -45.62 -1.29 -40.44
CA PRO A 57 -45.14 -0.44 -39.35
C PRO A 57 -43.76 0.16 -39.59
N ALA A 58 -42.88 -0.51 -40.33
CA ALA A 58 -41.51 -0.06 -40.58
C ALA A 58 -41.36 0.81 -41.85
N LYS A 59 -42.46 1.27 -42.48
CA LYS A 59 -42.45 1.92 -43.81
C LYS A 59 -41.42 3.03 -43.96
N ILE A 60 -41.28 3.87 -42.93
CA ILE A 60 -40.33 5.00 -42.94
C ILE A 60 -38.89 4.49 -43.06
N TYR A 61 -38.54 3.42 -42.34
CA TYR A 61 -37.20 2.85 -42.33
C TYR A 61 -36.88 2.10 -43.63
N VAL A 62 -37.85 1.36 -44.20
CA VAL A 62 -37.71 0.72 -45.51
C VAL A 62 -37.47 1.76 -46.62
N LYS A 63 -38.25 2.85 -46.63
CA LYS A 63 -38.03 3.96 -47.59
C LYS A 63 -36.68 4.64 -47.40
N SER A 64 -36.30 4.89 -46.14
CA SER A 64 -35.01 5.51 -45.81
C SER A 64 -33.83 4.66 -46.30
N PHE A 65 -33.89 3.34 -46.09
CA PHE A 65 -32.89 2.40 -46.56
C PHE A 65 -32.69 2.49 -48.08
N TRP A 66 -33.78 2.40 -48.86
CA TRP A 66 -33.67 2.42 -50.32
C TRP A 66 -33.16 3.77 -50.84
N ASN A 67 -33.54 4.88 -50.21
CA ASN A 67 -32.95 6.19 -50.53
C ASN A 67 -31.43 6.22 -50.30
N HIS A 68 -30.92 5.54 -49.26
CA HIS A 68 -29.47 5.43 -49.04
C HIS A 68 -28.79 4.56 -50.10
N ILE A 69 -29.42 3.45 -50.50
CA ILE A 69 -28.93 2.61 -51.59
C ILE A 69 -28.90 3.37 -52.92
N ASP A 70 -29.92 4.19 -53.20
CA ASP A 70 -29.98 4.98 -54.43
C ASP A 70 -28.89 6.06 -54.46
N LYS A 71 -28.62 6.72 -53.32
CA LYS A 71 -27.46 7.64 -53.20
C LYS A 71 -26.13 6.94 -53.45
N LEU A 72 -25.95 5.73 -52.91
CA LEU A 72 -24.75 4.92 -53.14
C LEU A 72 -24.61 4.55 -54.63
N LYS A 73 -25.69 4.06 -55.26
CA LYS A 73 -25.73 3.75 -56.71
C LYS A 73 -25.45 4.96 -57.58
N ALA A 74 -25.94 6.14 -57.20
CA ALA A 74 -25.72 7.40 -57.91
C ALA A 74 -24.32 7.99 -57.71
N GLY A 75 -23.45 7.37 -56.91
CA GLY A 75 -22.11 7.86 -56.61
C GLY A 75 -22.08 9.12 -55.72
N THR A 76 -23.22 9.54 -55.17
CA THR A 76 -23.33 10.67 -54.25
C THR A 76 -23.32 10.25 -52.77
N GLY A 77 -23.26 8.94 -52.51
CA GLY A 77 -23.18 8.36 -51.18
C GLY A 77 -21.80 8.52 -50.54
N THR A 78 -21.79 8.75 -49.23
CA THR A 78 -20.61 8.83 -48.35
C THR A 78 -20.46 7.54 -47.51
N PRO A 79 -19.34 7.32 -46.80
CA PRO A 79 -19.25 6.24 -45.82
C PRO A 79 -20.36 6.27 -44.76
N SER A 80 -20.80 7.46 -44.35
CA SER A 80 -21.96 7.61 -43.45
C SER A 80 -23.28 7.14 -44.08
N THR A 81 -23.38 7.14 -45.41
CA THR A 81 -24.56 6.63 -46.13
C THR A 81 -24.70 5.11 -45.99
N ILE A 82 -23.58 4.37 -45.95
CA ILE A 82 -23.56 2.92 -45.71
C ILE A 82 -24.03 2.61 -44.28
N ASN A 83 -23.45 3.30 -43.28
CA ASN A 83 -23.85 3.12 -41.87
C ASN A 83 -25.33 3.44 -41.62
N ASN A 84 -25.86 4.46 -42.30
CA ASN A 84 -27.27 4.82 -42.19
C ASN A 84 -28.19 3.78 -42.85
N ALA A 85 -27.77 3.15 -43.95
CA ALA A 85 -28.48 2.02 -44.54
C ALA A 85 -28.51 0.82 -43.58
N GLU A 86 -27.39 0.46 -42.94
CA GLU A 86 -27.36 -0.63 -41.95
C GLU A 86 -28.24 -0.35 -40.72
N ARG A 87 -28.24 0.89 -40.22
CA ARG A 87 -29.15 1.30 -39.13
C ARG A 87 -30.61 1.18 -39.54
N ALA A 88 -30.95 1.56 -40.77
CA ALA A 88 -32.31 1.42 -41.27
C ALA A 88 -32.75 -0.05 -41.31
N ILE A 89 -31.87 -0.99 -41.72
CA ILE A 89 -32.15 -2.44 -41.65
C ILE A 89 -32.45 -2.86 -40.20
N LYS A 90 -31.61 -2.44 -39.25
CA LYS A 90 -31.82 -2.75 -37.83
C LYS A 90 -33.17 -2.24 -37.32
N SER A 91 -33.51 -0.99 -37.62
CA SER A 91 -34.80 -0.39 -37.24
C SER A 91 -35.99 -1.08 -37.90
N VAL A 92 -35.86 -1.60 -39.13
CA VAL A 92 -36.89 -2.43 -39.76
C VAL A 92 -37.10 -3.73 -38.97
N LYS A 93 -36.03 -4.45 -38.63
CA LYS A 93 -36.13 -5.70 -37.84
C LYS A 93 -36.76 -5.49 -36.46
N GLU A 94 -36.54 -4.34 -35.85
CA GLU A 94 -37.10 -4.00 -34.53
C GLU A 94 -38.58 -3.57 -34.63
N THR A 95 -38.94 -2.82 -35.67
CA THR A 95 -40.27 -2.20 -35.81
C THR A 95 -41.28 -3.11 -36.49
N ASP A 96 -40.84 -3.96 -37.43
CA ASP A 96 -41.66 -4.98 -38.07
C ASP A 96 -40.89 -6.29 -38.20
N LYS A 97 -41.03 -7.15 -37.19
CA LYS A 97 -40.33 -8.44 -37.09
C LYS A 97 -40.70 -9.42 -38.22
N ASN A 98 -41.85 -9.21 -38.87
CA ASN A 98 -42.33 -10.06 -39.94
C ASN A 98 -41.84 -9.61 -41.32
N TYR A 99 -41.22 -8.43 -41.41
CA TYR A 99 -40.65 -7.93 -42.65
C TYR A 99 -39.35 -8.66 -43.01
N ASN A 100 -39.27 -9.23 -44.21
CA ASN A 100 -38.07 -9.92 -44.68
C ASN A 100 -37.01 -8.90 -45.13
N THR A 101 -35.92 -8.78 -44.36
CA THR A 101 -34.83 -7.82 -44.62
C THR A 101 -33.71 -8.38 -45.49
N ALA A 102 -33.81 -9.62 -45.98
CA ALA A 102 -32.75 -10.27 -46.75
C ALA A 102 -32.32 -9.48 -47.99
N GLU A 103 -33.27 -8.86 -48.70
CA GLU A 103 -32.97 -8.05 -49.88
C GLU A 103 -32.24 -6.75 -49.53
N MET A 104 -32.57 -6.14 -48.39
CA MET A 104 -31.90 -4.95 -47.90
C MET A 104 -30.45 -5.27 -47.51
N GLU A 105 -30.25 -6.38 -46.81
CA GLU A 105 -28.91 -6.86 -46.44
C GLU A 105 -28.06 -7.17 -47.68
N ALA A 106 -28.64 -7.84 -48.68
CA ALA A 106 -27.97 -8.12 -49.95
C ALA A 106 -27.62 -6.82 -50.72
N ALA A 107 -28.49 -5.81 -50.69
CA ALA A 107 -28.29 -4.56 -51.41
C ALA A 107 -27.19 -3.68 -50.82
N VAL A 108 -27.00 -3.66 -49.49
CA VAL A 108 -25.94 -2.87 -48.84
C VAL A 108 -24.57 -3.57 -48.87
N LYS A 109 -24.55 -4.90 -48.92
CA LYS A 109 -23.34 -5.74 -48.87
C LYS A 109 -22.22 -5.34 -49.85
N PRO A 110 -22.43 -5.14 -51.16
CA PRO A 110 -21.33 -4.80 -52.07
C PRO A 110 -20.71 -3.42 -51.77
N TRP A 111 -21.48 -2.49 -51.20
CA TRP A 111 -20.98 -1.18 -50.79
C TRP A 111 -20.15 -1.27 -49.52
N LYS A 112 -20.56 -2.14 -48.59
CA LYS A 112 -19.81 -2.46 -47.39
C LYS A 112 -18.47 -3.11 -47.73
N GLU A 113 -18.48 -4.15 -48.56
CA GLU A 113 -17.26 -4.84 -48.99
C GLU A 113 -16.31 -3.91 -49.75
N LYS A 114 -16.86 -3.02 -50.60
CA LYS A 114 -16.07 -1.98 -51.29
C LYS A 114 -15.46 -0.98 -50.30
N ALA A 115 -16.23 -0.49 -49.33
CA ALA A 115 -15.74 0.44 -48.31
C ALA A 115 -14.71 -0.21 -47.38
N GLU A 116 -14.87 -1.49 -47.04
CA GLU A 116 -13.91 -2.28 -46.26
C GLU A 116 -12.61 -2.49 -47.03
N LYS A 117 -12.68 -2.72 -48.34
CA LYS A 117 -11.50 -2.82 -49.22
C LYS A 117 -10.78 -1.46 -49.37
N GLU A 118 -11.53 -0.38 -49.59
CA GLU A 118 -10.99 0.99 -49.67
C GLU A 118 -10.43 1.48 -48.31
N GLN A 119 -10.97 1.02 -47.18
CA GLN A 119 -10.41 1.25 -45.85
C GLN A 119 -9.19 0.37 -45.55
N GLY A 120 -9.16 -0.86 -46.05
CA GLY A 120 -8.00 -1.76 -45.97
C GLY A 120 -6.77 -1.19 -46.67
N ASP A 121 -6.97 -0.55 -47.83
CA ASP A 121 -5.89 0.06 -48.61
C ASP A 121 -5.38 1.39 -48.00
N LYS A 122 -6.22 2.14 -47.28
CA LYS A 122 -5.80 3.36 -46.54
C LYS A 122 -5.12 3.08 -45.18
N LYS A 123 -5.33 1.91 -44.59
CA LYS A 123 -4.83 1.59 -43.22
C LYS A 123 -3.34 1.22 -43.13
N SER A 124 -2.64 0.98 -44.24
CA SER A 124 -1.27 0.42 -44.19
C SER A 124 -0.14 1.47 -44.11
N ALA A 125 -0.41 2.74 -44.43
CA ALA A 125 0.56 3.84 -44.38
C ALA A 125 0.29 4.85 -43.25
N ASP A 126 -0.97 5.24 -43.04
CA ASP A 126 -1.33 6.24 -42.00
C ASP A 126 -1.20 5.71 -40.57
N SER A 127 -1.37 4.39 -40.33
CA SER A 127 -1.25 3.82 -38.97
C SER A 127 0.19 3.82 -38.45
N LYS A 128 1.18 3.62 -39.33
CA LYS A 128 2.61 3.61 -38.95
C LYS A 128 3.11 5.02 -38.61
N ALA A 129 2.68 6.02 -39.37
CA ALA A 129 3.02 7.42 -39.12
C ALA A 129 2.40 7.92 -37.80
N ASP A 130 1.17 7.50 -37.49
CA ASP A 130 0.51 7.82 -36.22
C ASP A 130 1.14 7.09 -35.03
N ASP A 131 1.51 5.82 -35.18
CA ASP A 131 2.21 5.04 -34.15
C ASP A 131 3.60 5.62 -33.85
N GLU A 132 4.34 6.02 -34.88
CA GLU A 132 5.65 6.65 -34.75
C GLU A 132 5.57 8.03 -34.10
N ARG A 133 4.61 8.86 -34.53
CA ARG A 133 4.31 10.15 -33.88
C ARG A 133 3.94 9.97 -32.42
N LEU A 134 3.11 8.97 -32.09
CA LEU A 134 2.69 8.69 -30.73
C LEU A 134 3.86 8.21 -29.86
N TYR A 135 4.75 7.37 -30.41
CA TYR A 135 5.98 6.96 -29.74
C TYR A 135 6.82 8.18 -29.33
N TYR A 136 7.17 9.06 -30.28
CA TYR A 136 8.01 10.22 -29.97
C TYR A 136 7.32 11.22 -29.04
N LYS A 137 5.99 11.39 -29.16
CA LYS A 137 5.20 12.20 -28.22
C LYS A 137 5.29 11.65 -26.80
N ASN A 138 5.12 10.34 -26.64
CA ASN A 138 5.17 9.68 -25.33
C ASN A 138 6.58 9.73 -24.74
N LEU A 139 7.60 9.50 -25.56
CA LEU A 139 9.00 9.62 -25.12
C LEU A 139 9.34 11.06 -24.71
N TRP A 140 8.90 12.06 -25.48
CA TRP A 140 9.06 13.46 -25.11
C TRP A 140 8.39 13.79 -23.77
N ALA A 141 7.18 13.28 -23.52
CA ALA A 141 6.51 13.44 -22.23
C ALA A 141 7.31 12.81 -21.07
N LYS A 142 7.94 11.65 -21.29
CA LYS A 142 8.84 11.04 -20.31
C LYS A 142 10.12 11.85 -20.12
N MET A 143 10.70 12.41 -21.19
CA MET A 143 11.88 13.27 -21.13
C MET A 143 11.62 14.51 -20.26
N VAL A 144 10.46 15.15 -20.42
CA VAL A 144 10.04 16.28 -19.57
C VAL A 144 9.96 15.90 -18.08
N SER A 145 9.74 14.62 -17.75
CA SER A 145 9.72 14.16 -16.35
C SER A 145 11.10 14.04 -15.69
N VAL A 146 12.18 14.10 -16.48
CA VAL A 146 13.58 13.96 -16.03
C VAL A 146 14.48 15.14 -16.40
N TYR A 147 13.93 16.18 -17.04
CA TYR A 147 14.65 17.37 -17.53
C TYR A 147 13.81 18.64 -17.33
N SER A 148 14.45 19.80 -17.11
CA SER A 148 13.79 21.11 -17.05
C SER A 148 14.65 22.24 -17.65
N THR A 149 13.99 23.21 -18.28
CA THR A 149 14.62 24.42 -18.86
C THR A 149 14.78 25.59 -17.87
N GLY A 150 14.09 25.55 -16.71
CA GLY A 150 14.08 26.64 -15.73
C GLY A 150 15.14 26.53 -14.62
N ARG A 151 15.29 27.60 -13.81
CA ARG A 151 16.04 27.57 -12.53
C ARG A 151 15.20 27.06 -11.36
N ASP A 152 13.87 27.19 -11.44
CA ASP A 152 12.93 26.58 -10.49
C ASP A 152 12.83 25.09 -10.80
N ILE A 153 13.85 24.37 -10.37
CA ILE A 153 13.89 22.93 -10.57
C ILE A 153 12.97 22.33 -9.50
N GLN A 154 11.80 21.86 -9.90
CA GLN A 154 11.24 20.70 -9.24
C GLN A 154 11.58 19.45 -10.06
N PRO A 155 12.76 18.82 -9.88
CA PRO A 155 12.84 17.39 -10.03
C PRO A 155 12.62 16.82 -8.63
N GLY A 156 11.37 16.78 -8.16
CA GLY A 156 11.05 16.21 -6.84
C GLY A 156 11.35 14.71 -6.72
N VAL A 157 12.05 14.14 -7.72
CA VAL A 157 12.31 12.72 -7.88
C VAL A 157 13.80 12.55 -8.06
N THR A 158 14.43 11.91 -7.08
CA THR A 158 15.87 11.62 -7.02
C THR A 158 16.11 10.14 -6.74
N GLY A 159 17.35 9.68 -6.87
CA GLY A 159 17.75 8.32 -6.53
C GLY A 159 17.02 7.26 -7.36
N LYS A 160 16.48 6.21 -6.73
CA LYS A 160 15.90 5.07 -7.47
C LYS A 160 14.75 5.48 -8.38
N ASN A 161 13.81 6.31 -7.90
CA ASN A 161 12.68 6.74 -8.72
C ASN A 161 13.13 7.55 -9.94
N TYR A 162 14.22 8.31 -9.80
CA TYR A 162 14.80 9.06 -10.90
C TYR A 162 15.47 8.12 -11.91
N TYR A 163 16.27 7.18 -11.41
CA TYR A 163 16.88 6.12 -12.22
C TYR A 163 15.85 5.32 -13.02
N ASP A 164 14.76 4.88 -12.38
CA ASP A 164 13.69 4.12 -13.04
C ASP A 164 13.06 4.94 -14.19
N ARG A 165 12.79 6.23 -13.98
CA ARG A 165 12.28 7.13 -15.04
C ARG A 165 13.24 7.29 -16.21
N VAL A 166 14.54 7.38 -15.92
CA VAL A 166 15.57 7.47 -16.97
C VAL A 166 15.66 6.17 -17.75
N GLN A 167 15.55 5.00 -17.09
CA GLN A 167 15.51 3.70 -17.74
C GLN A 167 14.30 3.58 -18.69
N GLU A 168 13.14 4.09 -18.29
CA GLU A 168 11.91 4.07 -19.10
C GLU A 168 11.98 4.89 -20.40
N LEU A 169 13.01 5.73 -20.57
CA LEU A 169 13.25 6.45 -21.82
C LEU A 169 13.73 5.51 -22.93
N ASN A 170 14.42 4.42 -22.57
CA ASN A 170 15.00 3.48 -23.51
C ASN A 170 15.75 4.18 -24.65
N LEU A 171 16.78 4.97 -24.30
CA LEU A 171 17.56 5.73 -25.28
C LEU A 171 18.10 4.88 -26.45
N PRO A 172 18.53 3.61 -26.26
CA PRO A 172 18.89 2.75 -27.39
C PRO A 172 17.78 2.60 -28.43
N GLU A 173 16.54 2.34 -28.00
CA GLU A 173 15.38 2.24 -28.90
C GLU A 173 15.09 3.58 -29.59
N TYR A 174 15.19 4.69 -28.86
CA TYR A 174 15.04 6.03 -29.43
C TYR A 174 16.05 6.26 -30.56
N GLN A 175 17.33 5.98 -30.30
CA GLN A 175 18.41 6.16 -31.29
C GLN A 175 18.23 5.25 -32.50
N GLU A 176 17.75 4.02 -32.31
CA GLU A 176 17.46 3.10 -33.41
C GLU A 176 16.31 3.60 -34.28
N ARG A 177 15.16 3.92 -33.68
CA ARG A 177 13.99 4.45 -34.40
C ARG A 177 14.31 5.75 -35.13
N LYS A 178 15.08 6.64 -34.48
CA LYS A 178 15.51 7.91 -35.06
C LYS A 178 16.32 7.74 -36.35
N LYS A 179 17.13 6.68 -36.49
CA LYS A 179 17.90 6.42 -37.74
C LYS A 179 17.00 6.17 -38.95
N ALA A 180 15.76 5.72 -38.73
CA ALA A 180 14.79 5.52 -39.80
C ALA A 180 14.11 6.83 -40.24
N LEU A 181 14.27 7.91 -39.47
CA LEU A 181 13.81 9.23 -39.86
C LEU A 181 14.75 9.82 -40.93
N GLY A 182 14.15 10.41 -41.96
CA GLY A 182 14.86 11.26 -42.91
C GLY A 182 15.20 12.63 -42.29
N GLU A 183 14.85 13.70 -42.97
CA GLU A 183 15.03 15.06 -42.44
C GLU A 183 14.13 15.30 -41.22
N ILE A 184 14.74 15.63 -40.07
CA ILE A 184 14.01 15.89 -38.83
C ILE A 184 13.50 17.34 -38.86
N ALA A 185 12.19 17.50 -38.96
CA ALA A 185 11.56 18.82 -38.95
C ALA A 185 11.87 19.59 -37.65
N PRO A 186 12.18 20.90 -37.73
CA PRO A 186 12.32 21.75 -36.55
C PRO A 186 11.07 21.70 -35.67
N LYS A 187 11.25 21.66 -34.34
CA LYS A 187 10.17 21.58 -33.32
C LYS A 187 9.37 20.26 -33.32
N SER A 188 9.73 19.26 -34.12
CA SER A 188 9.20 17.90 -33.97
C SER A 188 9.60 17.29 -32.63
N TYR A 189 8.87 16.28 -32.15
CA TYR A 189 9.22 15.60 -30.89
C TYR A 189 10.66 15.05 -30.88
N PRO A 190 11.18 14.40 -31.94
CA PRO A 190 12.60 14.03 -32.02
C PRO A 190 13.55 15.23 -31.88
N ALA A 191 13.28 16.34 -32.58
CA ALA A 191 14.11 17.55 -32.47
C ALA A 191 14.10 18.13 -31.04
N LEU A 192 12.96 18.09 -30.35
CA LEU A 192 12.83 18.53 -28.96
C LEU A 192 13.59 17.60 -28.00
N ILE A 193 13.50 16.27 -28.20
CA ILE A 193 14.24 15.28 -27.41
C ILE A 193 15.75 15.47 -27.60
N ASP A 194 16.21 15.65 -28.84
CA ASP A 194 17.61 15.91 -29.14
C ASP A 194 18.12 17.20 -28.49
N ALA A 195 17.32 18.26 -28.52
CA ALA A 195 17.66 19.51 -27.86
C ALA A 195 17.79 19.33 -26.33
N MET A 196 16.90 18.55 -25.71
CA MET A 196 16.99 18.22 -24.28
C MET A 196 18.24 17.39 -23.96
N LEU A 197 18.56 16.39 -24.78
CA LEU A 197 19.76 15.57 -24.62
C LEU A 197 21.03 16.40 -24.80
N ALA A 198 21.06 17.33 -25.76
CA ALA A 198 22.20 18.21 -26.00
C ALA A 198 22.41 19.23 -24.87
N ASP A 199 21.33 19.74 -24.25
CA ASP A 199 21.40 20.67 -23.10
C ASP A 199 21.55 19.94 -21.75
N TYR A 200 21.57 18.61 -21.74
CA TYR A 200 21.41 17.84 -20.52
C TYR A 200 22.54 18.09 -19.49
N ASP A 201 23.78 18.25 -19.94
CA ASP A 201 24.89 18.61 -19.04
C ASP A 201 24.69 19.98 -18.38
N ASN A 202 24.24 20.98 -19.14
CA ASN A 202 23.93 22.29 -18.58
C ASN A 202 22.75 22.21 -17.61
N TYR A 203 21.75 21.37 -17.90
CA TYR A 203 20.65 21.13 -16.96
C TYR A 203 21.15 20.56 -15.63
N VAL A 204 22.05 19.56 -15.67
CA VAL A 204 22.63 18.96 -14.46
C VAL A 204 23.40 20.00 -13.64
N GLU A 205 24.11 20.92 -14.29
CA GLU A 205 24.81 22.03 -13.64
C GLU A 205 23.83 23.04 -13.02
N ARG A 206 22.87 23.54 -13.79
CA ARG A 206 21.86 24.52 -13.34
C ARG A 206 20.99 23.99 -12.20
N SER A 207 20.76 22.67 -12.18
CA SER A 207 19.98 22.01 -11.13
C SER A 207 20.77 21.68 -9.87
N GLU A 208 22.08 21.96 -9.87
CA GLU A 208 22.98 21.69 -8.73
C GLU A 208 22.86 20.24 -8.20
N ARG A 209 22.53 19.25 -9.04
CA ARG A 209 22.28 17.86 -8.61
C ARG A 209 23.49 17.23 -7.94
N MET A 210 24.69 17.54 -8.45
CA MET A 210 25.95 17.13 -7.85
C MET A 210 26.05 17.61 -6.39
N LYS A 211 25.67 18.86 -6.11
CA LYS A 211 25.77 19.45 -4.76
C LYS A 211 24.68 18.91 -3.83
N TRP A 212 23.42 19.01 -4.23
CA TRP A 212 22.28 18.74 -3.34
C TRP A 212 21.87 17.28 -3.24
N VAL A 213 22.08 16.49 -4.28
CA VAL A 213 21.65 15.07 -4.30
C VAL A 213 22.84 14.16 -4.03
N VAL A 214 23.96 14.37 -4.71
CA VAL A 214 25.15 13.49 -4.59
C VAL A 214 25.99 13.86 -3.36
N VAL A 215 26.62 15.04 -3.35
CA VAL A 215 27.59 15.42 -2.32
C VAL A 215 26.94 15.52 -0.94
N LYS A 216 25.73 16.08 -0.85
CA LYS A 216 25.00 16.14 0.43
C LYS A 216 24.73 14.75 0.99
N ALA A 217 24.12 13.85 0.21
CA ALA A 217 23.80 12.49 0.70
C ALA A 217 25.06 11.68 1.02
N MET A 218 26.15 11.85 0.26
CA MET A 218 27.45 11.26 0.60
C MET A 218 27.99 11.82 1.93
N THR A 219 27.85 13.12 2.18
CA THR A 219 28.24 13.74 3.45
C THR A 219 27.40 13.21 4.60
N ASP A 220 26.08 13.16 4.43
CA ASP A 220 25.15 12.60 5.41
C ASP A 220 25.48 11.12 5.72
N SER A 221 25.89 10.35 4.71
CA SER A 221 26.28 8.94 4.88
C SER A 221 27.49 8.74 5.80
N ARG A 222 28.40 9.72 5.87
CA ARG A 222 29.56 9.69 6.78
C ARG A 222 29.16 9.87 8.24
N ASN A 223 28.03 10.54 8.46
CA ASN A 223 27.47 10.81 9.80
C ASN A 223 26.30 9.87 10.14
N ALA A 224 26.02 8.87 9.30
CA ALA A 224 24.95 7.92 9.52
C ALA A 224 25.17 7.13 10.82
N ALA A 225 24.09 6.93 11.58
CA ALA A 225 24.17 6.33 12.90
C ALA A 225 24.45 4.81 12.87
N ASN A 226 24.20 4.17 11.73
CA ASN A 226 24.43 2.75 11.52
C ASN A 226 24.83 2.45 10.05
N PRO A 227 25.43 1.28 9.78
CA PRO A 227 25.85 0.90 8.44
C PRO A 227 24.71 0.78 7.43
N GLN A 228 23.50 0.39 7.83
CA GLN A 228 22.37 0.27 6.91
C GLN A 228 21.91 1.63 6.39
N GLN A 229 21.78 2.63 7.26
CA GLN A 229 21.46 3.99 6.85
C GLN A 229 22.52 4.56 5.91
N LYS A 230 23.80 4.25 6.17
CA LYS A 230 24.92 4.60 5.27
C LYS A 230 24.76 3.95 3.89
N ILE A 231 24.44 2.65 3.85
CA ILE A 231 24.18 1.91 2.60
C ILE A 231 23.00 2.53 1.85
N ASP A 232 21.88 2.80 2.51
CA ASP A 232 20.67 3.38 1.90
C ASP A 232 20.98 4.73 1.23
N LEU A 233 21.70 5.61 1.93
CA LEU A 233 22.13 6.92 1.42
C LEU A 233 23.08 6.78 0.22
N LEU A 234 24.07 5.89 0.31
CA LEU A 234 25.02 5.67 -0.79
C LEU A 234 24.36 5.01 -2.00
N GLN A 235 23.40 4.11 -1.79
CA GLN A 235 22.64 3.47 -2.86
C GLN A 235 21.75 4.49 -3.57
N HIS A 236 21.17 5.45 -2.83
CA HIS A 236 20.46 6.59 -3.41
C HIS A 236 21.38 7.39 -4.36
N VAL A 237 22.60 7.69 -3.92
CA VAL A 237 23.60 8.41 -4.74
C VAL A 237 24.02 7.59 -5.95
N LYS A 238 24.21 6.27 -5.80
CA LYS A 238 24.56 5.38 -6.90
C LYS A 238 23.53 5.46 -8.02
N TYR A 239 22.24 5.32 -7.69
CA TYR A 239 21.16 5.44 -8.66
C TYR A 239 21.15 6.80 -9.36
N GLU A 240 21.39 7.87 -8.61
CA GLU A 240 21.47 9.22 -9.16
C GLU A 240 22.60 9.35 -10.20
N CYS A 241 23.80 8.86 -9.87
CA CYS A 241 24.94 8.89 -10.78
C CYS A 241 24.70 8.00 -12.01
N GLU A 242 24.19 6.79 -11.83
CA GLU A 242 23.88 5.88 -12.94
C GLU A 242 22.84 6.50 -13.89
N ALA A 243 21.79 7.13 -13.35
CA ALA A 243 20.77 7.81 -14.12
C ALA A 243 21.34 8.96 -14.97
N ILE A 244 22.19 9.80 -14.36
CA ILE A 244 22.83 10.91 -15.08
C ILE A 244 23.77 10.39 -16.15
N LEU A 245 24.49 9.30 -15.92
CA LEU A 245 25.42 8.71 -16.89
C LEU A 245 24.70 8.01 -18.07
N ILE A 246 23.42 7.67 -17.95
CA ILE A 246 22.62 7.22 -19.10
C ILE A 246 22.35 8.38 -20.06
N LEU A 247 22.05 9.57 -19.52
CA LEU A 247 21.68 10.76 -20.31
C LEU A 247 22.90 11.61 -20.71
N SER A 248 23.94 11.60 -19.90
CA SER A 248 25.26 12.20 -20.20
C SER A 248 26.39 11.19 -19.92
N PRO A 249 26.65 10.28 -20.87
CA PRO A 249 27.67 9.23 -20.71
C PRO A 249 29.09 9.74 -20.57
N ASN A 250 29.36 11.01 -20.88
CA ASN A 250 30.70 11.62 -20.83
C ASN A 250 30.89 12.54 -19.62
N ASN A 251 29.92 12.61 -18.70
CA ASN A 251 30.01 13.46 -17.52
C ASN A 251 31.05 12.94 -16.51
N THR A 252 32.29 13.41 -16.64
CA THR A 252 33.45 12.99 -15.82
C THR A 252 33.23 13.14 -14.31
N PRO A 253 32.69 14.26 -13.79
CA PRO A 253 32.38 14.39 -12.36
C PRO A 253 31.47 13.28 -11.81
N PHE A 254 30.42 12.91 -12.54
CA PHE A 254 29.50 11.84 -12.09
C PHE A 254 30.11 10.44 -12.21
N LYS A 255 30.97 10.18 -13.19
CA LYS A 255 31.76 8.92 -13.25
C LYS A 255 32.64 8.76 -12.02
N GLN A 256 33.43 9.79 -11.71
CA GLN A 256 34.32 9.78 -10.55
C GLN A 256 33.55 9.56 -9.23
N LYS A 257 32.37 10.19 -9.11
CA LYS A 257 31.51 10.01 -7.93
C LYS A 257 30.87 8.63 -7.85
N LEU A 258 30.47 8.04 -8.98
CA LEU A 258 29.98 6.66 -9.01
C LEU A 258 31.07 5.68 -8.52
N ASP A 259 32.32 5.87 -8.95
CA ASP A 259 33.45 5.05 -8.49
C ASP A 259 33.72 5.21 -6.99
N GLU A 260 33.68 6.44 -6.48
CA GLU A 260 33.80 6.73 -5.04
C GLU A 260 32.68 6.06 -4.24
N VAL A 261 31.43 6.19 -4.70
CA VAL A 261 30.25 5.60 -4.05
C VAL A 261 30.31 4.08 -4.03
N ASN A 262 30.73 3.44 -5.12
CA ASN A 262 30.88 1.98 -5.17
C ASN A 262 31.92 1.48 -4.16
N LYS A 263 33.03 2.20 -3.96
CA LYS A 263 34.01 1.89 -2.90
C LYS A 263 33.42 2.05 -1.51
N LEU A 264 32.71 3.15 -1.27
CA LEU A 264 32.07 3.42 0.02
C LEU A 264 30.97 2.39 0.34
N LEU A 265 30.21 1.94 -0.65
CA LEU A 265 29.23 0.86 -0.52
C LEU A 265 29.90 -0.45 -0.10
N GLY A 266 31.05 -0.80 -0.71
CA GLY A 266 31.84 -1.96 -0.30
C GLY A 266 32.29 -1.89 1.15
N SER A 267 32.82 -0.74 1.59
CA SER A 267 33.21 -0.52 2.98
C SER A 267 32.01 -0.59 3.95
N ALA A 268 30.90 0.05 3.60
CA ALA A 268 29.69 0.03 4.42
C ALA A 268 29.08 -1.37 4.52
N ALA A 269 29.12 -2.16 3.44
CA ALA A 269 28.71 -3.55 3.45
C ALA A 269 29.60 -4.40 4.37
N GLY A 270 30.92 -4.16 4.37
CA GLY A 270 31.85 -4.80 5.30
C GLY A 270 31.61 -4.40 6.77
N GLU A 271 31.22 -3.16 7.04
CA GLU A 271 30.79 -2.70 8.36
C GLU A 271 29.49 -3.41 8.79
N ALA A 272 28.49 -3.47 7.92
CA ALA A 272 27.20 -4.11 8.19
C ALA A 272 27.33 -5.63 8.42
N ALA A 273 28.19 -6.29 7.66
CA ALA A 273 28.41 -7.74 7.75
C ALA A 273 28.84 -8.21 9.15
N LYS A 274 29.44 -7.33 9.97
CA LYS A 274 29.83 -7.63 11.36
C LYS A 274 28.64 -7.91 12.27
N PHE A 275 27.44 -7.44 11.90
CA PHE A 275 26.23 -7.65 12.67
C PHE A 275 25.44 -8.86 12.18
N TYR A 276 25.72 -9.39 10.99
CA TYR A 276 24.98 -10.54 10.47
C TYR A 276 25.46 -11.82 11.13
N THR A 277 24.52 -12.57 11.69
CA THR A 277 24.79 -13.88 12.30
C THR A 277 24.66 -15.03 11.30
N SER A 278 24.00 -14.79 10.17
CA SER A 278 23.79 -15.74 9.07
C SER A 278 23.31 -14.99 7.83
N ASP A 279 23.26 -15.66 6.67
CA ASP A 279 22.60 -15.10 5.48
C ASP A 279 21.11 -14.85 5.73
N PHE A 280 20.47 -15.71 6.53
CA PHE A 280 19.09 -15.54 6.97
C PHE A 280 18.89 -14.22 7.73
N HIS A 281 19.80 -13.86 8.63
CA HIS A 281 19.78 -12.56 9.30
C HIS A 281 19.80 -11.43 8.26
N LYS A 282 20.73 -11.47 7.32
CA LYS A 282 20.88 -10.43 6.28
C LYS A 282 19.61 -10.26 5.45
N GLU A 283 18.94 -11.35 5.10
CA GLU A 283 17.67 -11.35 4.36
C GLU A 283 16.50 -10.78 5.18
N HIS A 284 16.54 -10.96 6.50
CA HIS A 284 15.49 -10.54 7.43
C HIS A 284 15.87 -9.29 8.26
N LEU A 285 16.83 -8.50 7.79
CA LEU A 285 17.33 -7.32 8.50
C LEU A 285 16.21 -6.32 8.84
N ASN A 286 16.19 -5.85 10.08
CA ASN A 286 15.19 -4.93 10.63
C ASN A 286 13.75 -5.43 10.46
N SER A 287 13.55 -6.75 10.55
CA SER A 287 12.24 -7.41 10.51
C SER A 287 12.09 -8.41 11.66
N ILE A 288 10.84 -8.77 11.97
CA ILE A 288 10.53 -9.84 12.94
C ILE A 288 10.10 -11.08 12.15
N VAL A 289 10.81 -12.18 12.39
CA VAL A 289 10.45 -13.51 11.92
C VAL A 289 9.68 -14.23 13.01
N TRP A 290 8.50 -14.75 12.68
CA TRP A 290 7.63 -15.46 13.61
C TRP A 290 7.81 -16.97 13.51
N SER A 291 7.73 -17.64 14.66
CA SER A 291 7.96 -19.08 14.75
C SER A 291 7.23 -19.73 15.92
N THR A 292 7.05 -21.06 15.88
CA THR A 292 6.40 -21.81 16.97
C THR A 292 7.33 -22.22 18.11
N LYS A 293 8.62 -21.91 18.01
CA LYS A 293 9.64 -22.10 19.05
C LYS A 293 10.80 -21.13 18.82
N PRO A 294 11.63 -20.80 19.83
CA PRO A 294 12.80 -19.95 19.64
C PRO A 294 13.71 -20.48 18.52
N LEU A 295 14.15 -19.61 17.62
CA LEU A 295 15.06 -19.96 16.54
C LEU A 295 16.48 -20.19 17.07
N VAL A 296 17.19 -21.13 16.47
CA VAL A 296 18.62 -21.35 16.72
C VAL A 296 19.38 -20.50 15.70
N ILE A 297 20.01 -19.43 16.20
CA ILE A 297 20.71 -18.47 15.34
C ILE A 297 21.88 -19.13 14.62
N GLY A 298 21.98 -18.90 13.31
CA GLY A 298 22.94 -19.57 12.43
C GLY A 298 22.43 -20.88 11.82
N LYS A 299 21.27 -21.39 12.25
CA LYS A 299 20.63 -22.62 11.75
C LYS A 299 19.19 -22.39 11.31
N GLU A 300 18.83 -21.16 10.98
CA GLU A 300 17.44 -20.80 10.71
C GLU A 300 16.84 -21.51 9.48
N SER A 301 17.66 -21.77 8.47
CA SER A 301 17.25 -22.50 7.26
C SER A 301 16.80 -23.94 7.56
N GLU A 302 17.44 -24.60 8.54
CA GLU A 302 17.07 -25.94 9.05
C GLU A 302 15.76 -25.91 9.85
N MET A 303 15.29 -24.71 10.25
CA MET A 303 14.12 -24.48 11.08
C MET A 303 12.92 -23.93 10.32
N SER A 304 12.96 -23.96 8.98
CA SER A 304 11.88 -23.46 8.11
C SER A 304 10.49 -24.03 8.45
N SER A 305 10.39 -25.27 8.96
CA SER A 305 9.12 -25.91 9.34
C SER A 305 8.44 -25.28 10.56
N VAL A 306 9.18 -24.56 11.41
CA VAL A 306 8.62 -23.86 12.57
C VAL A 306 8.43 -22.37 12.33
N ILE A 307 8.95 -21.82 11.23
CA ILE A 307 8.77 -20.44 10.83
C ILE A 307 7.41 -20.33 10.13
N LYS A 308 6.53 -19.46 10.65
CA LYS A 308 5.14 -19.35 10.19
C LYS A 308 4.71 -17.90 10.10
N LYS A 309 3.69 -17.63 9.28
CA LYS A 309 2.91 -16.39 9.30
C LYS A 309 1.46 -16.60 9.73
N ASP A 310 1.03 -17.85 9.76
CA ASP A 310 -0.31 -18.28 10.14
C ASP A 310 -0.18 -19.28 11.28
N PHE A 311 -0.81 -18.95 12.39
CA PHE A 311 -0.84 -19.73 13.62
C PHE A 311 -2.27 -20.17 13.89
N LYS A 312 -2.42 -21.24 14.67
CA LYS A 312 -3.73 -21.77 15.06
C LYS A 312 -3.81 -21.93 16.57
N THR A 313 -5.00 -22.16 17.09
CA THR A 313 -5.23 -22.54 18.49
C THR A 313 -4.21 -23.59 18.95
N GLY A 314 -3.53 -23.30 20.06
CA GLY A 314 -2.54 -24.20 20.67
C GLY A 314 -1.12 -24.05 20.16
N ASP A 315 -0.88 -23.30 19.08
CA ASP A 315 0.48 -22.93 18.68
C ASP A 315 1.08 -21.92 19.69
N TYR A 316 2.36 -22.09 19.99
CA TYR A 316 3.16 -21.05 20.65
C TYR A 316 3.67 -20.05 19.62
N ILE A 317 3.95 -18.82 20.04
CA ILE A 317 4.34 -17.73 19.14
C ILE A 317 5.54 -17.00 19.70
N TYR A 318 6.64 -17.13 18.97
CA TYR A 318 7.93 -16.49 19.23
C TYR A 318 8.31 -15.55 18.09
N GLY A 319 8.87 -14.40 18.45
CA GLY A 319 9.46 -13.44 17.52
C GLY A 319 10.98 -13.46 17.62
N THR A 320 11.65 -13.47 16.47
CA THR A 320 13.08 -13.15 16.35
C THR A 320 13.23 -11.89 15.51
N ALA A 321 13.64 -10.78 16.12
CA ALA A 321 13.95 -9.54 15.43
C ALA A 321 15.44 -9.48 15.10
N TYR A 322 15.76 -9.30 13.82
CA TYR A 322 17.14 -9.16 13.33
C TYR A 322 17.49 -7.69 13.14
N LEU A 323 18.65 -7.25 13.63
CA LEU A 323 19.02 -5.84 13.74
C LEU A 323 20.35 -5.58 13.02
N GLY A 324 20.46 -4.43 12.34
CA GLY A 324 21.71 -3.99 11.73
C GLY A 324 22.75 -3.41 12.69
N ILE A 325 22.48 -3.46 13.99
CA ILE A 325 23.32 -2.99 15.09
C ILE A 325 23.11 -3.88 16.31
N ASN A 326 23.95 -3.76 17.32
CA ASN A 326 23.74 -4.47 18.58
C ASN A 326 22.53 -3.91 19.35
N ALA A 327 21.85 -4.78 20.09
CA ALA A 327 20.71 -4.41 20.94
C ALA A 327 21.09 -3.30 21.93
N LYS A 328 22.33 -3.28 22.46
CA LYS A 328 22.83 -2.18 23.29
C LYS A 328 22.73 -0.82 22.64
N ASP A 329 23.11 -0.71 21.38
CA ASP A 329 23.07 0.55 20.64
C ASP A 329 21.63 0.93 20.27
N ALA A 330 20.81 -0.06 19.91
CA ALA A 330 19.40 0.14 19.61
C ALA A 330 18.62 0.62 20.86
N MET A 331 18.95 0.07 22.03
CA MET A 331 18.25 0.25 23.30
C MET A 331 18.85 1.32 24.21
N ASN A 332 20.00 1.90 23.84
CA ASN A 332 20.80 2.75 24.75
C ASN A 332 21.11 2.07 26.10
N GLY A 333 21.28 0.73 26.08
CA GLY A 333 21.49 -0.09 27.28
C GLY A 333 20.24 -0.40 28.10
N ASN A 334 19.06 0.10 27.74
CA ASN A 334 17.81 -0.24 28.41
C ASN A 334 17.47 -1.74 28.24
N THR A 335 16.83 -2.31 29.24
CA THR A 335 16.31 -3.68 29.23
C THR A 335 14.86 -3.76 28.79
N ASP A 336 14.15 -2.63 28.81
CA ASP A 336 12.70 -2.62 28.62
C ASP A 336 12.39 -2.18 27.18
N LEU A 337 12.24 -3.16 26.29
CA LEU A 337 11.91 -2.88 24.89
C LEU A 337 10.41 -2.62 24.76
N ARG A 338 10.05 -1.35 24.64
CA ARG A 338 8.66 -0.96 24.42
C ARG A 338 8.09 -1.69 23.20
N VAL A 339 6.90 -2.27 23.39
CA VAL A 339 6.19 -2.99 22.34
C VAL A 339 4.79 -2.41 22.17
N ARG A 340 4.33 -2.37 20.92
CA ARG A 340 2.96 -2.02 20.58
C ARG A 340 2.31 -3.16 19.83
N ILE A 341 1.33 -3.79 20.47
CA ILE A 341 0.61 -4.94 19.93
C ILE A 341 -0.82 -4.51 19.60
N ARG A 342 -1.36 -4.96 18.45
CA ARG A 342 -2.75 -4.71 18.02
C ARG A 342 -3.37 -6.02 17.54
N VAL A 343 -4.65 -6.21 17.87
CA VAL A 343 -5.52 -7.26 17.32
C VAL A 343 -6.46 -6.60 16.33
N ASP A 344 -6.54 -7.10 15.10
CA ASP A 344 -7.44 -6.65 14.03
C ASP A 344 -7.38 -5.14 13.74
N GLY A 345 -6.17 -4.56 13.84
CA GLY A 345 -5.95 -3.13 13.62
C GLY A 345 -6.60 -2.22 14.66
N ALA A 346 -7.14 -2.77 15.75
CA ALA A 346 -7.72 -2.02 16.86
C ALA A 346 -6.67 -1.14 17.55
N THR A 347 -7.13 -0.35 18.54
CA THR A 347 -6.24 0.38 19.44
C THR A 347 -5.20 -0.58 20.01
N ALA A 348 -3.97 -0.10 20.17
CA ALA A 348 -2.93 -0.90 20.78
C ALA A 348 -3.41 -1.44 22.13
N ILE A 349 -3.04 -2.68 22.45
CA ILE A 349 -3.28 -3.26 23.76
C ILE A 349 -2.48 -2.42 24.75
N TRP A 350 -3.18 -1.56 25.49
CA TRP A 350 -2.59 -0.55 26.34
C TRP A 350 -2.50 -1.07 27.77
N GLY A 351 -1.28 -1.23 28.28
CA GLY A 351 -1.00 -1.34 29.71
C GLY A 351 -0.53 -0.03 30.35
N GLY A 352 -0.64 1.10 29.65
CA GLY A 352 0.01 2.36 30.05
C GLY A 352 1.45 2.44 29.53
N ASP A 353 2.34 3.04 30.33
CA ASP A 353 3.80 3.05 30.10
C ASP A 353 4.45 1.66 30.26
N LEU A 354 3.66 0.61 30.51
CA LEU A 354 4.10 -0.71 30.98
C LEU A 354 4.11 -1.82 29.91
N SER A 355 3.86 -1.51 28.63
CA SER A 355 3.92 -2.51 27.57
C SER A 355 5.33 -2.62 26.98
N TYR A 356 6.09 -3.60 27.46
CA TYR A 356 7.46 -3.85 27.02
C TYR A 356 7.82 -5.34 27.09
N ILE A 357 8.87 -5.71 26.35
CA ILE A 357 9.53 -7.00 26.41
C ILE A 357 10.79 -6.84 27.27
N GLU A 358 10.97 -7.75 28.22
CA GLU A 358 12.17 -7.84 29.05
C GLU A 358 13.33 -8.37 28.23
N LEU A 359 14.39 -7.58 28.10
CA LEU A 359 15.63 -7.97 27.43
C LEU A 359 16.71 -8.28 28.47
N PRO A 360 17.13 -9.55 28.60
CA PRO A 360 18.26 -9.89 29.45
C PRO A 360 19.51 -9.12 29.04
N VAL A 361 20.34 -8.73 30.01
CA VAL A 361 21.63 -8.04 29.75
C VAL A 361 22.52 -8.84 28.78
N ALA A 362 22.42 -10.18 28.80
CA ALA A 362 23.12 -11.07 27.88
C ALA A 362 22.74 -10.88 26.39
N VAL A 363 21.60 -10.25 26.10
CA VAL A 363 21.15 -9.94 24.73
C VAL A 363 21.74 -8.63 24.22
N GLN A 364 22.22 -7.75 25.09
CA GLN A 364 22.72 -6.41 24.72
C GLN A 364 23.87 -6.45 23.69
N GLY A 365 24.74 -7.47 23.76
CA GLY A 365 25.83 -7.67 22.81
C GLY A 365 25.45 -8.33 21.49
N LYS A 366 24.17 -8.65 21.28
CA LYS A 366 23.67 -9.37 20.10
C LYS A 366 23.02 -8.41 19.12
N SER A 367 23.08 -8.74 17.84
CA SER A 367 22.37 -8.05 16.76
C SER A 367 20.98 -8.67 16.48
N TYR A 368 20.43 -9.42 17.42
CA TYR A 368 19.10 -9.99 17.33
C TYR A 368 18.44 -10.03 18.70
N ILE A 369 17.11 -10.02 18.71
CA ILE A 369 16.28 -10.08 19.91
C ILE A 369 15.28 -11.22 19.74
N GLN A 370 15.18 -12.11 20.74
CA GLN A 370 14.19 -13.18 20.76
C GLN A 370 13.23 -12.97 21.92
N PHE A 371 11.94 -13.13 21.65
CA PHE A 371 10.87 -12.91 22.63
C PHE A 371 9.68 -13.83 22.33
N ALA A 372 8.78 -13.95 23.30
CA ALA A 372 7.53 -14.70 23.15
C ALA A 372 6.32 -13.76 23.28
N LEU A 373 5.28 -14.02 22.49
CA LEU A 373 3.97 -13.40 22.65
C LEU A 373 2.96 -14.40 23.23
N LEU A 374 3.01 -15.65 22.75
CA LEU A 374 2.32 -16.79 23.35
C LEU A 374 3.37 -17.84 23.72
N PRO A 375 3.96 -17.78 24.93
CA PRO A 375 5.05 -18.65 25.32
C PRO A 375 4.60 -20.08 25.64
N ASP A 376 5.51 -21.04 25.44
CA ASP A 376 5.39 -22.36 26.04
C ASP A 376 5.75 -22.35 27.55
N ALA A 377 5.52 -23.50 28.20
CA ALA A 377 5.76 -23.65 29.63
C ALA A 377 7.25 -23.51 30.01
N GLN A 378 8.17 -23.91 29.14
CA GLN A 378 9.60 -23.84 29.41
C GLN A 378 10.09 -22.39 29.35
N TRP A 379 9.66 -21.63 28.35
CA TRP A 379 9.97 -20.21 28.24
C TRP A 379 9.47 -19.43 29.45
N LEU A 380 8.23 -19.69 29.90
CA LEU A 380 7.67 -19.04 31.10
C LEU A 380 8.53 -19.32 32.34
N LYS A 381 8.94 -20.58 32.53
CA LYS A 381 9.81 -20.97 33.64
C LYS A 381 11.14 -20.22 33.62
N ASP A 382 11.74 -20.05 32.45
CA ASP A 382 13.08 -19.49 32.32
C ASP A 382 13.11 -17.96 32.25
N ASN A 383 12.01 -17.31 31.82
CA ASN A 383 12.02 -15.89 31.43
C ASN A 383 10.92 -15.03 32.08
N TYR A 384 9.94 -15.60 32.79
CA TYR A 384 8.81 -14.80 33.30
C TYR A 384 9.08 -14.08 34.63
N ALA A 385 10.09 -14.51 35.40
CA ALA A 385 10.38 -13.90 36.71
C ALA A 385 10.65 -12.37 36.66
N PRO A 386 11.40 -11.82 35.69
CA PRO A 386 11.55 -10.36 35.52
C PRO A 386 10.22 -9.65 35.27
N TYR A 387 9.33 -10.22 34.44
CA TYR A 387 8.01 -9.65 34.19
C TYR A 387 7.19 -9.53 35.48
N LEU A 388 7.29 -10.49 36.40
CA LEU A 388 6.63 -10.41 37.70
C LEU A 388 7.25 -9.37 38.63
N ALA A 389 8.58 -9.21 38.59
CA ALA A 389 9.32 -8.28 39.44
C ALA A 389 9.03 -6.82 39.08
N GLU A 390 8.94 -6.52 37.79
CA GLU A 390 8.69 -5.17 37.26
C GLU A 390 7.20 -4.86 37.05
N GLU A 391 6.31 -5.74 37.54
CA GLU A 391 4.86 -5.66 37.31
C GLU A 391 4.50 -5.47 35.83
N ASN A 392 5.15 -6.20 34.93
CA ASN A 392 4.93 -6.12 33.49
C ASN A 392 3.70 -6.93 33.06
N TRP A 393 2.66 -6.22 32.62
CA TRP A 393 1.36 -6.79 32.26
C TRP A 393 1.24 -7.23 30.80
N THR A 394 2.29 -7.05 29.99
CA THR A 394 2.22 -7.20 28.52
C THR A 394 1.62 -8.53 28.08
N LEU A 395 2.10 -9.64 28.62
CA LEU A 395 1.61 -10.98 28.24
C LEU A 395 0.19 -11.24 28.72
N SER A 396 -0.13 -10.83 29.96
CA SER A 396 -1.47 -11.00 30.52
C SER A 396 -2.51 -10.23 29.70
N TYR A 397 -2.24 -8.96 29.40
CA TYR A 397 -3.14 -8.13 28.60
C TYR A 397 -3.29 -8.60 27.16
N LEU A 398 -2.22 -9.09 26.53
CA LEU A 398 -2.35 -9.70 25.21
C LEU A 398 -3.30 -10.89 25.24
N MET A 399 -3.11 -11.81 26.19
CA MET A 399 -3.93 -13.02 26.26
C MET A 399 -5.38 -12.73 26.66
N ASP A 400 -5.61 -11.76 27.55
CA ASP A 400 -6.95 -11.30 27.91
C ASP A 400 -7.66 -10.66 26.71
N GLU A 401 -6.96 -9.82 25.93
CA GLU A 401 -7.54 -9.25 24.71
C GLU A 401 -7.93 -10.35 23.73
N LEU A 402 -7.01 -11.28 23.42
CA LEU A 402 -7.30 -12.42 22.54
C LEU A 402 -8.49 -13.26 23.04
N ALA A 403 -8.60 -13.46 24.35
CA ALA A 403 -9.71 -14.18 24.96
C ALA A 403 -11.07 -13.46 24.80
N ARG A 404 -11.06 -12.12 24.74
CA ARG A 404 -12.24 -11.26 24.58
C ARG A 404 -12.59 -10.99 23.11
N SER A 405 -11.63 -11.08 22.19
CA SER A 405 -11.84 -10.81 20.76
C SER A 405 -12.66 -11.89 20.03
N GLY A 406 -12.88 -13.04 20.67
CA GLY A 406 -13.72 -14.12 20.14
C GLY A 406 -12.91 -15.29 19.57
N ASP A 407 -13.57 -16.43 19.35
CA ASP A 407 -12.93 -17.64 18.82
C ASP A 407 -12.94 -17.62 17.29
N VAL A 408 -12.25 -16.64 16.70
CA VAL A 408 -12.16 -16.41 15.26
C VAL A 408 -10.71 -16.18 14.83
N SER A 409 -10.48 -15.98 13.53
CA SER A 409 -9.15 -15.60 13.03
C SER A 409 -8.89 -14.12 13.26
N HIS A 410 -7.71 -13.82 13.79
CA HIS A 410 -7.26 -12.46 14.08
C HIS A 410 -5.96 -12.11 13.34
N GLU A 411 -5.83 -10.87 12.89
CA GLU A 411 -4.53 -10.32 12.47
C GLU A 411 -3.85 -9.65 13.67
N ILE A 412 -2.67 -10.15 14.03
CA ILE A 412 -1.87 -9.59 15.12
C ILE A 412 -0.72 -8.78 14.53
N THR A 413 -0.63 -7.52 14.92
CA THR A 413 0.50 -6.64 14.59
C THR A 413 1.36 -6.44 15.83
N CYS A 414 2.68 -6.56 15.70
CA CYS A 414 3.65 -6.26 16.74
C CYS A 414 4.70 -5.27 16.22
N GLU A 415 4.97 -4.24 17.00
CA GLU A 415 5.89 -3.15 16.69
C GLU A 415 6.83 -2.95 17.88
N LEU A 416 8.12 -3.16 17.66
CA LEU A 416 9.21 -2.93 18.62
C LEU A 416 9.65 -1.48 18.48
N ILE A 417 9.50 -0.70 19.56
CA ILE A 417 9.75 0.73 19.57
C ILE A 417 11.08 0.99 20.27
N PHE A 418 12.07 1.43 19.51
CA PHE A 418 13.42 1.63 20.04
C PHE A 418 13.57 3.05 20.63
N PRO A 419 14.25 3.20 21.77
CA PRO A 419 14.44 4.51 22.42
C PRO A 419 15.44 5.42 21.68
N THR A 420 16.13 4.91 20.65
CA THR A 420 17.14 5.64 19.88
C THR A 420 16.70 5.85 18.44
N SER A 421 17.21 6.90 17.80
CA SER A 421 17.06 7.11 16.36
C SER A 421 18.07 6.31 15.52
N LYS A 422 18.93 5.51 16.17
CA LYS A 422 19.96 4.71 15.48
C LYS A 422 19.36 3.55 14.69
N ILE A 423 18.14 3.13 15.00
CA ILE A 423 17.38 2.13 14.28
C ILE A 423 15.94 2.61 14.18
N ARG A 424 15.24 2.24 13.12
CA ARG A 424 13.80 2.51 13.01
C ARG A 424 13.03 1.45 13.80
N ASP A 425 11.82 1.78 14.22
CA ASP A 425 10.92 0.81 14.82
C ASP A 425 10.74 -0.40 13.89
N VAL A 426 10.78 -1.59 14.47
CA VAL A 426 10.69 -2.85 13.73
C VAL A 426 9.29 -3.40 13.88
N LYS A 427 8.57 -3.55 12.77
CA LYS A 427 7.16 -3.93 12.75
C LYS A 427 6.93 -5.19 11.90
N SER A 428 6.10 -6.09 12.40
CA SER A 428 5.67 -7.28 11.67
C SER A 428 4.24 -7.67 12.06
N LYS A 429 3.66 -8.59 11.30
CA LYS A 429 2.31 -9.12 11.53
C LYS A 429 2.21 -10.61 11.23
N PHE A 430 1.22 -11.27 11.83
CA PHE A 430 0.87 -12.66 11.60
C PHE A 430 -0.63 -12.88 11.80
N SER A 431 -1.16 -13.99 11.29
CA SER A 431 -2.53 -14.43 11.51
C SER A 431 -2.58 -15.46 12.65
N LEU A 432 -3.60 -15.39 13.50
CA LEU A 432 -3.88 -16.37 14.55
C LEU A 432 -5.34 -16.83 14.46
N ASP A 433 -5.56 -18.08 14.06
CA ASP A 433 -6.86 -18.71 14.01
C ASP A 433 -7.23 -19.32 15.37
N LEU A 434 -8.18 -18.69 16.07
CA LEU A 434 -8.73 -19.18 17.34
C LEU A 434 -10.02 -20.00 17.18
N GLY A 435 -10.38 -20.40 15.96
CA GLY A 435 -11.58 -21.22 15.69
C GLY A 435 -11.57 -22.59 16.39
N GLY A 436 -10.41 -23.07 16.85
CA GLY A 436 -10.29 -24.25 17.70
C GLY A 436 -10.62 -24.03 19.19
N GLY A 437 -10.98 -22.81 19.58
CA GLY A 437 -11.34 -22.39 20.94
C GLY A 437 -10.20 -21.73 21.71
N SER A 438 -10.52 -20.70 22.52
CA SER A 438 -9.52 -19.91 23.27
C SER A 438 -9.29 -20.35 24.72
N THR A 439 -9.82 -21.51 25.16
CA THR A 439 -9.77 -21.93 26.57
C THR A 439 -8.37 -21.96 27.16
N ALA A 440 -7.38 -22.50 26.44
CA ALA A 440 -6.00 -22.55 26.94
C ALA A 440 -5.39 -21.14 27.13
N ILE A 441 -5.68 -20.21 26.21
CA ILE A 441 -5.26 -18.81 26.29
C ILE A 441 -5.92 -18.15 27.51
N LYS A 442 -7.23 -18.35 27.70
CA LYS A 442 -7.99 -17.87 28.87
C LYS A 442 -7.38 -18.36 30.19
N THR A 443 -7.10 -19.66 30.29
CA THR A 443 -6.47 -20.24 31.48
C THR A 443 -5.09 -19.64 31.74
N LEU A 444 -4.28 -19.45 30.70
CA LEU A 444 -2.96 -18.84 30.86
C LEU A 444 -3.07 -17.36 31.25
N ALA A 445 -3.97 -16.59 30.63
CA ALA A 445 -4.23 -15.20 30.99
C ALA A 445 -4.59 -15.06 32.48
N THR A 446 -5.55 -15.86 32.96
CA THR A 446 -5.94 -15.89 34.36
C THR A 446 -4.79 -16.27 35.28
N LYS A 447 -3.96 -17.25 34.89
CA LYS A 447 -2.79 -17.64 35.67
C LYS A 447 -1.80 -16.47 35.81
N LEU A 448 -1.41 -15.84 34.69
CA LEU A 448 -0.43 -14.73 34.70
C LEU A 448 -0.98 -13.51 35.47
N HIS A 449 -2.27 -13.18 35.28
CA HIS A 449 -2.97 -12.15 36.05
C HIS A 449 -2.89 -12.42 37.56
N ASN A 450 -3.22 -13.65 37.98
CA ASN A 450 -3.19 -14.03 39.39
C ASN A 450 -1.77 -14.03 39.98
N GLU A 451 -0.76 -14.43 39.21
CA GLU A 451 0.65 -14.37 39.64
C GLU A 451 1.10 -12.91 39.85
N LEU A 452 0.75 -12.00 38.94
CA LEU A 452 0.99 -10.55 39.08
C LEU A 452 0.23 -9.96 40.28
N MET A 453 -1.02 -10.35 40.50
CA MET A 453 -1.79 -9.95 41.70
C MET A 453 -1.18 -10.50 43.00
N GLY A 454 -0.66 -11.73 42.93
CA GLY A 454 0.03 -12.41 44.00
C GLY A 454 1.38 -11.78 44.37
N SER A 455 2.10 -11.19 43.41
CA SER A 455 3.38 -10.53 43.68
C SER A 455 3.23 -9.17 44.39
N ARG A 456 2.18 -8.40 44.06
CA ARG A 456 1.94 -7.05 44.63
C ARG A 456 1.87 -7.02 46.15
N GLN A 457 2.54 -6.07 46.79
CA GLN A 457 2.44 -5.90 48.25
C GLN A 457 1.67 -4.62 48.60
N LEU A 458 0.96 -4.64 49.72
CA LEU A 458 0.48 -3.39 50.31
C LEU A 458 1.67 -2.50 50.66
N PRO A 459 1.54 -1.17 50.53
CA PRO A 459 2.62 -0.26 50.90
C PRO A 459 2.95 -0.41 52.38
N LYS A 460 4.23 -0.26 52.70
CA LYS A 460 4.67 -0.17 54.10
C LYS A 460 4.11 1.12 54.71
N ALA A 461 3.52 1.01 55.90
CA ALA A 461 3.07 2.18 56.65
C ALA A 461 4.27 3.05 57.03
N GLY A 462 4.21 4.34 56.69
CA GLY A 462 5.19 5.34 57.14
C GLY A 462 4.98 5.70 58.61
N MET A 463 3.72 5.67 59.06
CA MET A 463 3.35 5.77 60.47
C MET A 463 2.06 4.97 60.75
N SER A 464 1.80 4.66 62.02
CA SER A 464 0.54 4.07 62.46
C SER A 464 -0.16 5.01 63.43
N ASN A 465 -1.40 5.39 63.10
CA ASN A 465 -2.23 6.24 63.94
C ASN A 465 -3.71 5.85 63.78
N PRO A 466 -4.23 4.93 64.63
CA PRO A 466 -5.58 4.38 64.48
C PRO A 466 -6.71 5.42 64.55
N ALA A 467 -6.50 6.56 65.20
CA ALA A 467 -7.49 7.63 65.23
C ALA A 467 -7.55 8.37 63.88
N LEU A 468 -6.38 8.72 63.35
CA LEU A 468 -6.25 9.40 62.06
C LEU A 468 -6.67 8.48 60.89
N GLU A 469 -6.30 7.21 60.92
CA GLU A 469 -6.69 6.20 59.93
C GLU A 469 -8.22 6.06 59.86
N ARG A 470 -8.92 5.97 61.01
CA ARG A 470 -10.39 5.95 61.06
C ARG A 470 -11.03 7.21 60.52
N GLN A 471 -10.42 8.36 60.80
CA GLN A 471 -10.90 9.63 60.25
C GLN A 471 -10.77 9.65 58.73
N MET A 472 -9.64 9.21 58.19
CA MET A 472 -9.42 9.12 56.74
C MET A 472 -10.41 8.16 56.08
N LEU A 473 -10.68 7.00 56.69
CA LEU A 473 -11.71 6.07 56.21
C LEU A 473 -13.09 6.74 56.12
N SER A 474 -13.51 7.44 57.17
CA SER A 474 -14.81 8.14 57.15
C SER A 474 -14.87 9.24 56.08
N VAL A 475 -13.76 9.91 55.80
CA VAL A 475 -13.69 10.89 54.71
C VAL A 475 -13.82 10.18 53.36
N MET A 476 -13.08 9.09 53.14
CA MET A 476 -13.14 8.31 51.88
C MET A 476 -14.55 7.80 51.58
N GLU A 477 -15.25 7.26 52.57
CA GLU A 477 -16.63 6.75 52.43
C GLU A 477 -17.66 7.83 52.07
N LYS A 478 -17.33 9.11 52.30
CA LYS A 478 -18.22 10.26 52.04
C LYS A 478 -17.82 11.04 50.80
N LEU A 479 -16.79 10.62 50.07
CA LEU A 479 -16.32 11.34 48.90
C LEU A 479 -17.35 11.25 47.76
N PRO A 480 -17.84 12.39 47.23
CA PRO A 480 -18.71 12.38 46.07
C PRO A 480 -18.03 11.70 44.87
N GLY A 481 -18.74 10.79 44.22
CA GLY A 481 -18.24 10.05 43.05
C GLY A 481 -17.44 8.78 43.38
N TRP A 482 -17.28 8.44 44.67
CA TRP A 482 -16.70 7.17 45.12
C TRP A 482 -17.79 6.30 45.72
N ASN A 483 -18.05 5.15 45.09
CA ASN A 483 -19.08 4.20 45.54
C ASN A 483 -18.47 2.99 46.24
N GLU A 484 -17.14 2.89 46.25
CA GLU A 484 -16.40 1.79 46.85
C GLU A 484 -16.36 1.87 48.37
N LYS A 485 -16.51 0.73 49.03
CA LYS A 485 -16.30 0.61 50.48
C LYS A 485 -14.82 0.39 50.76
N PHE A 486 -14.21 1.31 51.50
CA PHE A 486 -12.82 1.20 51.96
C PHE A 486 -12.75 0.41 53.27
N ASN A 487 -11.91 -0.62 53.29
CA ASN A 487 -11.74 -1.51 54.45
C ASN A 487 -10.65 -1.00 55.40
N LYS A 488 -9.60 -0.37 54.86
CA LYS A 488 -8.40 0.03 55.61
C LYS A 488 -7.78 1.28 55.02
N ALA A 489 -7.23 2.13 55.89
CA ALA A 489 -6.36 3.24 55.53
C ALA A 489 -4.94 2.93 56.02
N ILE A 490 -3.95 3.06 55.13
CA ILE A 490 -2.54 2.85 55.43
C ILE A 490 -1.84 4.19 55.21
N ILE A 491 -1.37 4.83 56.28
CA ILE A 491 -0.64 6.09 56.15
C ILE A 491 0.74 5.77 55.60
N THR A 492 1.03 6.21 54.38
CA THR A 492 2.29 5.92 53.69
C THR A 492 3.39 6.93 54.02
N SER A 493 3.03 8.15 54.43
CA SER A 493 4.00 9.14 54.91
C SER A 493 4.46 8.86 56.34
N SER A 494 5.73 9.10 56.64
CA SER A 494 6.28 9.00 57.99
C SER A 494 6.04 10.25 58.84
N ALA A 495 5.72 11.38 58.21
CA ALA A 495 5.39 12.64 58.84
C ALA A 495 4.44 13.46 57.97
N TRP A 496 3.88 14.52 58.56
CA TRP A 496 3.12 15.52 57.83
C TRP A 496 4.03 16.43 57.00
N SER A 497 3.63 16.72 55.77
CA SER A 497 4.27 17.70 54.89
C SER A 497 3.55 19.04 55.01
N ILE A 498 4.30 20.15 55.11
CA ILE A 498 3.72 21.49 55.26
C ILE A 498 3.65 22.18 53.88
N LYS A 499 2.45 22.62 53.45
CA LYS A 499 2.31 23.53 52.31
C LYS A 499 2.32 24.97 52.81
N LYS A 500 3.19 25.77 52.21
CA LYS A 500 3.26 27.22 52.41
C LYS A 500 2.80 27.94 51.15
N ASN A 501 2.31 29.16 51.33
CA ASN A 501 2.12 30.10 50.23
C ASN A 501 3.50 30.43 49.64
N GLU A 502 3.63 30.37 48.32
CA GLU A 502 4.92 30.51 47.62
C GLU A 502 5.46 31.95 47.64
N LEU A 503 4.58 32.95 47.79
CA LEU A 503 4.95 34.36 47.83
C LEU A 503 5.21 34.85 49.25
N THR A 504 4.35 34.50 50.20
CA THR A 504 4.39 35.05 51.57
C THR A 504 5.09 34.16 52.58
N GLY A 505 5.33 32.87 52.25
CA GLY A 505 5.85 31.88 53.18
C GLY A 505 4.86 31.47 54.28
N ALA A 506 3.64 32.01 54.29
CA ALA A 506 2.61 31.69 55.28
C ALA A 506 2.23 30.20 55.20
N ILE A 507 2.11 29.54 56.35
CA ILE A 507 1.64 28.15 56.42
C ILE A 507 0.16 28.11 56.06
N LEU A 508 -0.21 27.26 55.10
CA LEU A 508 -1.59 27.11 54.64
C LEU A 508 -2.25 25.89 55.26
N TYR A 509 -1.60 24.74 55.13
CA TYR A 509 -2.07 23.46 55.63
C TYR A 509 -0.89 22.49 55.74
N ARG A 510 -1.13 21.37 56.41
CA ARG A 510 -0.28 20.18 56.32
C ARG A 510 -1.01 19.05 55.62
N TYR A 511 -0.30 18.19 54.90
CA TYR A 511 -0.87 17.05 54.19
C TYR A 511 -0.09 15.76 54.40
N ILE A 512 -0.74 14.64 54.17
CA ILE A 512 -0.20 13.31 54.39
C ILE A 512 -0.71 12.33 53.31
N GLY A 513 0.15 11.43 52.86
CA GLY A 513 -0.16 10.38 51.90
C GLY A 513 -0.75 9.14 52.58
N VAL A 514 -1.77 8.57 51.95
CA VAL A 514 -2.53 7.43 52.47
C VAL A 514 -2.90 6.51 51.32
N VAL A 515 -2.90 5.21 51.56
CA VAL A 515 -3.48 4.22 50.66
C VAL A 515 -4.72 3.62 51.31
N GLY A 516 -5.85 3.74 50.62
CA GLY A 516 -7.10 3.06 50.96
C GLY A 516 -7.17 1.71 50.26
N THR A 517 -7.59 0.65 50.97
CA THR A 517 -7.84 -0.65 50.35
C THR A 517 -9.34 -0.89 50.24
N CYS A 518 -9.84 -1.28 49.07
CA CYS A 518 -11.27 -1.51 48.84
C CYS A 518 -11.54 -2.79 48.05
N LYS A 519 -12.79 -3.26 48.14
CA LYS A 519 -13.33 -4.33 47.30
C LYS A 519 -14.51 -3.75 46.51
N ASN A 520 -14.42 -3.83 45.19
CA ASN A 520 -15.49 -3.42 44.28
C ASN A 520 -16.68 -4.39 44.38
N ALA A 521 -17.83 -3.94 43.84
CA ALA A 521 -19.06 -4.75 43.78
C ALA A 521 -18.92 -6.03 42.93
N ASP A 522 -18.06 -6.01 41.91
CA ASP A 522 -17.71 -7.17 41.08
C ASP A 522 -16.79 -8.18 41.78
N GLY A 523 -16.36 -7.87 43.00
CA GLY A 523 -15.48 -8.70 43.82
C GLY A 523 -13.99 -8.46 43.63
N THR A 524 -13.57 -7.61 42.68
CA THR A 524 -12.17 -7.24 42.47
C THR A 524 -11.66 -6.31 43.59
N CYS A 525 -10.39 -6.41 43.94
CA CYS A 525 -9.80 -5.67 45.06
C CYS A 525 -8.73 -4.69 44.58
N PHE A 526 -8.69 -3.50 45.18
CA PHE A 526 -7.75 -2.44 44.77
C PHE A 526 -7.16 -1.72 45.97
N THR A 527 -6.00 -1.12 45.72
CA THR A 527 -5.47 0.00 46.48
C THR A 527 -5.74 1.30 45.73
N GLN A 528 -6.14 2.34 46.45
CA GLN A 528 -6.28 3.69 45.94
C GLN A 528 -5.42 4.65 46.74
N GLU A 529 -4.58 5.41 46.04
CA GLU A 529 -3.77 6.46 46.66
C GLU A 529 -4.62 7.72 46.93
N PHE A 530 -4.44 8.31 48.10
CA PHE A 530 -5.06 9.55 48.55
C PHE A 530 -4.04 10.46 49.22
N THR A 531 -4.32 11.75 49.22
CA THR A 531 -3.73 12.68 50.18
C THR A 531 -4.82 13.35 50.99
N PHE A 532 -4.55 13.52 52.28
CA PHE A 532 -5.43 14.23 53.22
C PHE A 532 -4.70 15.44 53.77
N ARG A 533 -5.44 16.51 54.09
CA ARG A 533 -4.89 17.72 54.68
C ARG A 533 -5.58 18.15 55.96
N GLN A 534 -4.89 18.96 56.75
CA GLN A 534 -5.44 19.71 57.89
C GLN A 534 -5.04 21.18 57.73
N ASP A 535 -6.03 22.07 57.73
CA ASP A 535 -5.79 23.50 57.50
C ASP A 535 -5.12 24.13 58.75
N TYR A 536 -4.27 25.13 58.53
CA TYR A 536 -3.56 25.82 59.61
C TYR A 536 -4.48 26.82 60.31
N VAL A 537 -4.55 26.77 61.64
CA VAL A 537 -5.46 27.63 62.45
C VAL A 537 -4.71 28.64 63.34
N GLY A 538 -3.40 28.79 63.15
CA GLY A 538 -2.58 29.74 63.90
C GLY A 538 -1.90 29.16 65.14
N GLY A 539 -0.87 29.85 65.65
CA GLY A 539 -0.15 29.46 66.86
C GLY A 539 0.54 28.10 66.81
N GLY A 540 0.93 27.61 65.62
CA GLY A 540 1.48 26.27 65.43
C GLY A 540 0.44 25.15 65.39
N ASN A 541 -0.85 25.46 65.45
CA ASN A 541 -1.94 24.49 65.48
C ASN A 541 -2.55 24.26 64.10
N TYR A 542 -3.13 23.08 63.93
CA TYR A 542 -3.87 22.66 62.74
C TYR A 542 -5.26 22.19 63.16
N GLU A 543 -6.20 22.20 62.23
CA GLU A 543 -7.53 21.62 62.46
C GLU A 543 -7.40 20.18 62.97
N GLY A 544 -8.24 19.81 63.93
CA GLY A 544 -8.29 18.45 64.49
C GLY A 544 -8.82 17.42 63.50
N THR A 545 -9.41 17.85 62.37
CA THR A 545 -10.02 16.96 61.39
C THR A 545 -9.30 16.95 60.05
N ALA A 546 -8.89 15.76 59.61
CA ALA A 546 -8.37 15.57 58.27
C ALA A 546 -9.48 15.72 57.23
N LYS A 547 -9.18 16.43 56.15
CA LYS A 547 -10.03 16.65 54.97
C LYS A 547 -9.38 16.00 53.76
N TYR A 548 -10.19 15.62 52.78
CA TYR A 548 -9.67 15.18 51.49
C TYR A 548 -8.88 16.30 50.80
N ASN A 549 -7.78 15.95 50.16
CA ASN A 549 -6.95 16.90 49.41
C ASN A 549 -6.80 16.50 47.93
N SER A 550 -6.36 15.27 47.66
CA SER A 550 -6.27 14.74 46.29
C SER A 550 -6.32 13.20 46.28
N TYR A 551 -6.46 12.60 45.09
CA TYR A 551 -6.26 11.17 44.86
C TYR A 551 -5.14 10.93 43.84
N GLY A 552 -4.57 9.73 43.86
CA GLY A 552 -3.52 9.24 42.96
C GLY A 552 -3.94 7.97 42.21
N GLY A 553 -3.00 7.05 42.00
CA GLY A 553 -3.26 5.83 41.22
C GLY A 553 -4.21 4.85 41.90
N LYS A 554 -5.06 4.19 41.11
CA LYS A 554 -5.79 2.96 41.47
C LYS A 554 -5.00 1.76 40.97
N ARG A 555 -4.77 0.76 41.82
CA ARG A 555 -4.06 -0.47 41.43
C ARG A 555 -4.80 -1.69 41.95
N GLU A 556 -5.02 -2.67 41.08
CA GLU A 556 -5.59 -3.96 41.50
C GLU A 556 -4.62 -4.70 42.42
N ILE A 557 -5.14 -5.46 43.37
CA ILE A 557 -4.33 -6.27 44.28
C ILE A 557 -5.07 -7.55 44.65
N GLY A 558 -4.34 -8.62 44.97
CA GLY A 558 -4.92 -9.85 45.49
C GLY A 558 -5.85 -9.59 46.68
N CYS A 559 -7.08 -10.09 46.62
CA CYS A 559 -8.10 -9.86 47.65
C CYS A 559 -7.73 -10.45 49.02
N ASP A 560 -6.82 -11.41 49.07
CA ASP A 560 -6.24 -11.94 50.30
C ASP A 560 -5.48 -10.88 51.12
N LYS A 561 -5.07 -9.77 50.47
CA LYS A 561 -4.29 -8.67 51.05
C LYS A 561 -5.15 -7.53 51.58
N VAL A 562 -6.42 -7.43 51.19
CA VAL A 562 -7.32 -6.30 51.50
C VAL A 562 -8.17 -6.54 52.77
N LYS A 563 -7.64 -7.36 53.69
CA LYS A 563 -8.30 -7.76 54.94
C LYS A 563 -8.22 -6.69 56.02
#